data_AF-A0A497G7D3-F1
#
_entry.id   AF-A0A497G7D3-F1
#
_cell.length_a   1.000
_cell.length_b   1.000
_cell.length_c   1.000
_cell.angle_alpha   90.00
_cell.angle_beta   90.00
_cell.angle_gamma   90.00
#
_symmetry.space_group_name_H-M   'P 1'
#
loop_
_entity.id
_entity.type
_entity.pdbx_description
1 polymer ?
#
loop_
_entity_poly.entity_id
_entity_poly.type
_entity_poly.pdbx_seq_one_letter_code
_entity_poly.pdbx_strand_id
1 'polypeptide(L)' 'AGGGLVRIYNPNPAPIGVNVTFMWADEPGPWSRSTVSLRLSPREGVELEAPGHRYVYADITYVLAGSVRRARLRP' A
#
# COMPACT_ATOMS: atom_id res chain seq x y z
N ALA A 1 6.79 -5.85 -18.46
CA ALA A 1 6.63 -5.51 -17.03
C ALA A 1 5.35 -4.71 -16.90
N GLY A 2 4.34 -5.22 -16.19
CA GLY A 2 3.10 -4.49 -15.93
C GLY A 2 3.15 -3.96 -14.52
N GLY A 3 3.22 -2.64 -14.36
CA GLY A 3 2.96 -2.01 -13.06
C GLY A 3 1.46 -2.11 -12.75
N GLY A 4 1.12 -2.39 -11.49
CA GLY A 4 -0.25 -2.34 -11.00
C GLY A 4 -0.56 -0.99 -10.35
N LEU A 5 -1.84 -0.69 -10.14
CA LEU A 5 -2.27 0.51 -9.40
C LEU A 5 -2.93 0.08 -8.09
N VAL A 6 -2.47 0.64 -6.98
CA VAL A 6 -3.11 0.48 -5.67
C VAL A 6 -3.88 1.74 -5.36
N ARG A 7 -5.21 1.62 -5.31
CA ARG A 7 -6.11 2.70 -4.90
C ARG A 7 -6.44 2.57 -3.42
N ILE A 8 -6.24 3.64 -2.66
CA ILE A 8 -6.56 3.68 -1.23
C ILE A 8 -7.52 4.83 -1.01
N TYR A 9 -8.65 4.52 -0.41
CA TYR A 9 -9.71 5.49 -0.09
C TYR A 9 -9.95 5.49 1.41
N ASN A 10 -10.07 6.67 2.01
CA ASN A 10 -10.46 6.82 3.41
C ASN A 10 -11.98 7.02 3.53
N PRO A 11 -12.76 5.98 3.90
CA PRO A 11 -14.19 6.12 4.12
C PRO A 11 -14.54 6.77 5.46
N ASN A 12 -13.58 6.95 6.36
CA ASN A 12 -13.81 7.39 7.73
C ASN A 12 -14.06 8.91 7.80
N PRO A 13 -14.81 9.40 8.81
CA PRO A 13 -15.04 10.83 9.02
C PRO A 13 -13.84 11.57 9.62
N ALA A 14 -12.70 10.88 9.83
CA ALA A 14 -11.49 11.43 10.42
C ALA A 14 -10.26 11.08 9.55
N PRO A 15 -9.17 11.87 9.64
CA PRO A 15 -7.92 11.54 8.97
C PRO A 15 -7.33 10.23 9.46
N ILE A 16 -6.79 9.42 8.55
CA ILE A 16 -6.10 8.16 8.87
C ILE A 16 -4.65 8.18 8.37
N GLY A 17 -3.76 7.62 9.18
CA GLY A 17 -2.39 7.31 8.75
C GLY A 17 -2.36 5.94 8.08
N VAL A 18 -1.77 5.86 6.89
CA VAL A 18 -1.63 4.63 6.11
C VAL A 18 -0.16 4.48 5.71
N ASN A 19 0.41 3.31 5.94
CA ASN A 19 1.72 2.93 5.40
C ASN A 19 1.53 1.83 4.38
N VAL A 20 2.05 2.06 3.17
CA VAL A 20 2.02 1.11 2.06
C VAL A 20 3.45 0.66 1.79
N THR A 21 3.72 -0.62 1.96
CA THR A 21 5.02 -1.22 1.65
C THR A 21 4.88 -2.07 0.40
N PHE A 22 5.48 -1.63 -0.70
CA PHE A 22 5.66 -2.48 -1.86
C PHE A 22 6.84 -3.40 -1.64
N MET A 23 6.68 -4.67 -1.97
CA MET A 23 7.73 -5.66 -2.02
C MET A 23 7.77 -6.25 -3.42
N TRP A 24 8.95 -6.40 -4.00
CA TRP A 24 9.08 -6.98 -5.34
C TRP A 24 10.34 -7.82 -5.53
N ALA A 25 10.29 -8.70 -6.53
CA ALA A 25 11.41 -9.50 -7.03
C ALA A 25 11.18 -9.88 -8.51
N ASP A 26 12.25 -10.03 -9.28
CA ASP A 26 12.19 -10.50 -10.68
C ASP A 26 12.44 -12.01 -10.82
N GLU A 27 13.17 -12.58 -9.85
CA GLU A 27 13.46 -14.00 -9.73
C GLU A 27 13.13 -14.48 -8.31
N PRO A 28 12.85 -15.78 -8.11
CA PRO A 28 12.68 -16.34 -6.77
C PRO A 28 13.93 -16.05 -5.91
N GLY A 29 13.78 -15.29 -4.83
CA GLY A 29 14.93 -14.84 -4.05
C GLY A 29 14.60 -13.71 -3.09
N PRO A 30 15.61 -12.92 -2.67
CA PRO A 30 15.42 -11.81 -1.75
C PRO A 30 14.52 -10.74 -2.36
N TRP A 31 13.59 -10.25 -1.56
CA TRP A 31 12.64 -9.24 -1.98
C TRP A 31 13.20 -7.84 -1.72
N SER A 32 13.12 -6.98 -2.73
CA SER A 32 13.28 -5.53 -2.57
C SER A 32 12.02 -4.96 -1.93
N ARG A 33 12.14 -3.81 -1.25
CA ARG A 33 11.00 -3.14 -0.61
C ARG A 33 11.12 -1.62 -0.63
N SER A 34 9.98 -0.95 -0.67
CA SER A 34 9.84 0.50 -0.50
C SER A 34 8.57 0.78 0.29
N THR A 35 8.61 1.78 1.16
CA THR A 35 7.48 2.16 2.02
C THR A 35 7.12 3.62 1.78
N VAL A 36 5.82 3.86 1.60
CA VAL A 36 5.23 5.20 1.50
C VAL A 36 4.28 5.38 2.68
N SER A 37 4.50 6.46 3.43
CA SER A 37 3.62 6.87 4.54
C SER A 37 2.74 8.03 4.08
N LEU A 38 1.43 7.85 4.23
CA LEU A 38 0.42 8.80 3.79
C LEU A 38 -0.50 9.16 4.96
N ARG A 39 -1.00 10.39 4.92
CA ARG A 39 -2.11 10.81 5.77
C ARG A 39 -3.27 11.18 4.88
N LEU A 40 -4.35 10.41 4.94
CA LEU A 40 -5.54 10.61 4.13
C LEU A 40 -6.62 11.32 4.94
N SER A 41 -7.07 12.45 4.45
CA SER A 41 -8.20 13.22 4.97
C SER A 41 -9.50 12.43 4.79
N PRO A 42 -10.60 12.83 5.48
CA PRO A 42 -11.90 12.18 5.27
C PRO A 42 -12.29 12.23 3.79
N ARG A 43 -12.72 11.09 3.23
CA ARG A 43 -13.13 10.94 1.81
C ARG A 43 -12.02 11.15 0.79
N GLU A 44 -10.76 11.28 1.23
CA GLU A 44 -9.63 11.38 0.32
C GLU A 44 -9.29 10.00 -0.27
N GLY A 45 -8.97 10.00 -1.56
CA GLY A 45 -8.45 8.85 -2.29
C GLY A 45 -7.10 9.16 -2.90
N VAL A 46 -6.21 8.19 -2.92
CA VAL A 46 -4.89 8.27 -3.53
C VAL A 46 -4.63 7.04 -4.39
N GLU A 47 -3.92 7.23 -5.49
CA GLU A 47 -3.42 6.16 -6.34
C GLU A 47 -1.91 6.05 -6.17
N LEU A 48 -1.42 4.83 -5.98
CA LEU A 48 0.01 4.55 -5.92
C LEU A 48 0.36 3.57 -7.03
N GLU A 49 1.38 3.93 -7.81
CA GLU A 49 1.95 3.04 -8.81
C GLU A 49 2.79 1.97 -8.13
N ALA A 50 2.45 0.71 -8.38
CA ALA A 50 3.24 -0.42 -7.93
C ALA A 50 4.45 -0.59 -8.86
N PRO A 51 5.63 -0.95 -8.32
CA PRO A 51 6.82 -1.22 -9.12
C PRO A 51 6.57 -2.28 -10.20
N GLY A 52 7.06 -2.05 -11.42
CA GLY A 52 6.89 -2.97 -12.55
C GLY A 52 7.86 -4.15 -12.52
N HIS A 53 7.58 -5.17 -11.70
CA HIS A 53 8.41 -6.37 -11.57
C HIS A 53 7.58 -7.66 -11.72
N ARG A 54 8.26 -8.81 -11.88
CA ARG A 54 7.59 -10.10 -12.10
C ARG A 54 6.71 -10.53 -10.92
N TYR A 55 7.21 -10.32 -9.70
CA TYR A 55 6.50 -10.61 -8.47
C TYR A 55 6.40 -9.33 -7.64
N VAL A 56 5.18 -8.92 -7.31
CA VAL A 56 4.91 -7.68 -6.58
C VAL A 56 3.79 -7.91 -5.57
N TYR A 57 3.99 -7.42 -4.35
CA TYR A 57 2.95 -7.36 -3.32
C TYR A 57 2.93 -5.99 -2.67
N ALA A 58 1.75 -5.56 -2.26
CA ALA A 58 1.57 -4.37 -1.43
C ALA A 58 1.09 -4.80 -0.03
N ASP A 59 1.87 -4.46 1.00
CA ASP A 59 1.49 -4.57 2.40
C ASP A 59 0.99 -3.22 2.88
N ILE A 60 -0.30 -3.13 3.19
CA ILE A 60 -0.95 -1.91 3.65
C ILE A 60 -1.20 -2.06 5.15
N THR A 61 -0.74 -1.09 5.93
CA THR A 61 -1.04 -0.99 7.36
C THR A 61 -1.65 0.37 7.66
N TYR A 62 -2.65 0.42 8.52
CA TYR A 62 -3.29 1.67 8.93
C TYR A 62 -3.74 1.60 10.38
N VAL A 63 -3.86 2.76 11.03
CA VAL A 63 -4.35 2.86 12.41
C VAL A 63 -5.79 3.36 12.37
N LEU A 64 -6.70 2.58 12.94
CA LEU A 64 -8.11 2.95 13.09
C LEU A 64 -8.53 2.74 14.55
N ALA A 65 -9.03 3.79 15.19
CA ALA A 65 -9.45 3.77 16.60
C ALA A 65 -8.39 3.15 17.54
N GLY A 66 -7.11 3.54 17.36
CA GLY A 66 -5.99 3.04 18.17
C GLY A 66 -5.53 1.61 17.85
N SER A 67 -6.20 0.90 16.93
CA SER A 67 -5.84 -0.46 16.52
C SER A 67 -5.12 -0.45 15.18
N VAL A 68 -4.02 -1.20 15.08
CA VAL A 68 -3.32 -1.43 13.81
C VAL A 68 -4.08 -2.48 13.00
N ARG A 69 -4.38 -2.16 11.75
CA ARG A 69 -4.98 -3.06 10.76
C ARG A 69 -3.98 -3.31 9.63
N ARG A 70 -4.04 -4.50 9.03
CA ARG A 70 -3.15 -4.92 7.92
C ARG A 70 -3.95 -5.57 6.80
N ALA A 71 -3.60 -5.26 5.57
CA ALA A 71 -4.05 -5.93 4.36
C ALA A 71 -2.85 -6.22 3.45
N ARG A 72 -2.89 -7.33 2.70
CA ARG A 72 -1.90 -7.68 1.68
C ARG A 72 -2.60 -7.89 0.34
N LEU A 73 -2.08 -7.28 -0.70
CA LEU A 73 -2.64 -7.32 -2.05
C LEU A 73 -1.55 -7.71 -3.05
N ARG A 74 -1.95 -8.34 -4.15
CA ARG A 74 -1.12 -8.51 -5.35
C ARG A 74 -1.67 -7.55 -6.42
N PRO A 75 -0.94 -6.46 -6.73
CA PRO A 75 -1.34 -5.48 -7.76
C PRO A 75 -1.34 -6.06 -9.17
#